data_AF-A0A737K5Z4-F1
#
_entry.id   AF-A0A737K5Z4-F1
#
_cell.length_a   1.000
_cell.length_b   1.000
_cell.length_c   1.000
_cell.angle_alpha   90.00
_cell.angle_beta   90.00
_cell.angle_gamma   90.00
#
_symmetry.space_group_name_H-M   'P 1'
#
loop_
_entity.id
_entity.type
_entity.pdbx_description
1 polymer ?
#
loop_
_entity_poly.entity_id
_entity_poly.type
_entity_poly.pdbx_seq_one_letter_code
_entity_poly.pdbx_strand_id
1 'polypeptide(L)'
;MKINKPSRINGRVPVLSAQEAVNYIPDEATLCILGAGGGILEATTLITALADKYQATQSPRDLSIISPTGLGDRADRGISPLAQEGLVKWALCGHWGQSPRISELAEQNKIAAYNYPQGVLTQTLRASAAHQPGILSDIGIGTFVDPRQQGGKLNDVTKEDLIKLVEIDNKEYLYYKAIAPNVAFIRATTCDSEGYASFEDEVMYLDALVIAQAVHNNGGIVMMQVQKMVKKATLHPKSVRIPGYLVDIVVVDADQTQLYGGAPVNRFISGDFTLDDSTQLTLPLNQRKLVARRALFEMRKGAVGNVGVGIADGIGLVAREEGCADDFVLTVETGPVGGITSQGVAFGANVNTRAILDMTSQFDFYHGGGLDVCYLSFAEVDQHGNVGVHKFNGKIMGTGGFIDISATSQKIIFCGTLTAGSLKTEITDGKLNILQEGRVKKFVSELPEITFSGKIALERGLDVRYITERAVFTLKQDGLHLIEIAPGVDLQRDILDKMDFSPVISPDLKLMDTRLFTDSTMGFTLPDATH
;
A
#
# COMPACT_ATOMS: atom_id res chain seq x y z
N MET A 1 13.97 13.28 25.27
CA MET A 1 13.29 14.48 25.85
C MET A 1 12.06 13.99 26.60
N LYS A 2 11.80 14.41 27.83
CA LYS A 2 10.60 13.97 28.57
C LYS A 2 9.41 14.83 28.10
N ILE A 3 8.42 14.21 27.46
CA ILE A 3 7.22 14.92 27.00
C ILE A 3 6.29 15.15 28.19
N ASN A 4 5.86 16.39 28.40
CA ASN A 4 4.86 16.71 29.42
C ASN A 4 3.50 16.22 28.94
N LYS A 5 2.69 15.68 29.86
CA LYS A 5 1.36 15.12 29.53
C LYS A 5 0.30 15.66 30.49
N PRO A 6 -0.94 15.88 30.02
CA PRO A 6 -2.03 16.23 30.92
C PRO A 6 -2.29 15.08 31.90
N SER A 7 -2.62 15.43 33.16
CA SER A 7 -2.90 14.43 34.19
C SER A 7 -4.30 13.84 34.04
N ARG A 8 -4.40 12.52 34.22
CA ARG A 8 -5.70 11.84 34.36
C ARG A 8 -6.34 12.22 35.69
N ILE A 9 -7.62 12.58 35.69
CA ILE A 9 -8.38 12.91 36.90
C ILE A 9 -9.34 11.77 37.20
N ASN A 10 -9.20 11.13 38.37
CA ASN A 10 -10.01 9.96 38.77
C ASN A 10 -10.01 8.83 37.72
N GLY A 11 -8.86 8.58 37.09
CA GLY A 11 -8.69 7.56 36.04
C GLY A 11 -9.20 7.95 34.65
N ARG A 12 -9.93 9.06 34.52
CA ARG A 12 -10.47 9.52 33.23
C ARG A 12 -9.35 10.02 32.32
N VAL A 13 -9.43 9.67 31.04
CA VAL A 13 -8.49 10.18 30.04
C VAL A 13 -8.77 11.68 29.81
N PRO A 14 -7.73 12.54 29.71
CA PRO A 14 -7.89 13.93 29.31
C PRO A 14 -8.60 14.05 27.96
N VAL A 15 -9.63 14.90 27.91
CA VAL A 15 -10.37 15.22 26.69
C VAL A 15 -10.10 16.68 26.37
N LEU A 16 -9.51 16.95 25.21
CA LEU A 16 -9.08 18.28 24.79
C LEU A 16 -9.57 18.57 23.37
N SER A 17 -9.62 19.84 23.00
CA SER A 17 -9.69 20.22 21.58
C SER A 17 -8.42 19.80 20.83
N ALA A 18 -8.49 19.65 19.51
CA ALA A 18 -7.30 19.35 18.70
C ALA A 18 -6.21 20.44 18.87
N GLN A 19 -6.62 21.71 18.95
CA GLN A 19 -5.72 22.85 19.14
C GLN A 19 -4.96 22.79 20.48
N GLU A 20 -5.64 22.39 21.56
CA GLU A 20 -5.00 22.19 22.87
C GLU A 20 -4.09 20.95 22.87
N ALA A 21 -4.50 19.88 22.20
CA ALA A 21 -3.73 18.63 22.14
C ALA A 21 -2.36 18.85 21.46
N VAL A 22 -2.32 19.52 20.31
CA VAL A 22 -1.07 19.77 19.57
C VAL A 22 -0.12 20.76 20.26
N ASN A 23 -0.54 21.42 21.34
CA ASN A 23 0.35 22.23 22.17
C ASN A 23 1.37 21.39 22.97
N TYR A 24 1.11 20.09 23.14
CA TYR A 24 2.02 19.18 23.84
C TYR A 24 3.14 18.62 22.95
N ILE A 25 3.16 18.94 21.65
CA ILE A 25 4.18 18.47 20.71
C ILE A 25 5.39 19.42 20.81
N PRO A 26 6.56 18.95 21.30
CA PRO A 26 7.77 19.76 21.34
C PRO A 26 8.45 19.83 19.97
N ASP A 27 9.39 20.76 19.84
CA ASP A 27 10.35 20.75 18.73
C ASP A 27 11.09 19.41 18.68
N GLU A 28 11.49 19.00 17.47
CA GLU A 28 12.23 17.76 17.22
C GLU A 28 11.52 16.46 17.63
N ALA A 29 10.21 16.50 17.87
CA ALA A 29 9.44 15.30 18.13
C ALA A 29 9.43 14.36 16.91
N THR A 30 9.37 13.05 17.18
CA THR A 30 9.13 12.02 16.17
C THR A 30 7.66 11.64 16.22
N LEU A 31 6.90 12.16 15.26
CA LEU A 31 5.46 11.99 15.13
C LEU A 31 5.15 10.81 14.22
N CYS A 32 4.45 9.81 14.75
CA CYS A 32 3.86 8.73 13.95
C CYS A 32 2.39 9.02 13.68
N ILE A 33 1.97 8.90 12.43
CA ILE A 33 0.61 9.25 11.99
C ILE A 33 -0.05 7.99 11.42
N LEU A 34 -1.12 7.54 12.08
CA LEU A 34 -1.98 6.46 11.58
C LEU A 34 -2.85 6.96 10.43
N GLY A 35 -3.03 6.11 9.42
CA GLY A 35 -4.03 6.29 8.38
C GLY A 35 -3.63 5.61 7.08
N ALA A 36 -4.56 5.57 6.14
CA ALA A 36 -4.31 5.16 4.75
C ALA A 36 -4.94 6.16 3.77
N GLY A 37 -4.92 5.84 2.48
CA GLY A 37 -5.47 6.69 1.43
C GLY A 37 -6.96 7.01 1.64
N GLY A 38 -7.40 8.17 1.18
CA GLY A 38 -8.82 8.56 1.18
C GLY A 38 -9.43 8.81 2.56
N GLY A 39 -8.62 9.06 3.59
CA GLY A 39 -9.07 9.38 4.95
C GLY A 39 -9.35 8.20 5.86
N ILE A 40 -9.02 6.99 5.41
CA ILE A 40 -9.16 5.76 6.21
C ILE A 40 -8.34 5.90 7.49
N LEU A 41 -9.02 5.82 8.65
CA LEU A 41 -8.41 5.90 9.99
C LEU A 41 -7.54 7.15 10.24
N GLU A 42 -7.73 8.21 9.47
CA GLU A 42 -6.98 9.45 9.63
C GLU A 42 -7.56 10.32 10.77
N ALA A 43 -6.70 10.73 11.70
CA ALA A 43 -7.03 11.71 12.74
C ALA A 43 -6.94 13.15 12.19
N THR A 44 -7.81 13.47 11.22
CA THR A 44 -7.73 14.69 10.40
C THR A 44 -7.68 15.96 11.25
N THR A 45 -8.45 16.06 12.34
CA THR A 45 -8.49 17.29 13.17
C THR A 45 -7.16 17.57 13.85
N LEU A 46 -6.41 16.54 14.25
CA LEU A 46 -5.08 16.67 14.84
C LEU A 46 -4.04 17.12 13.81
N ILE A 47 -4.10 16.57 12.58
CA ILE A 47 -3.23 16.99 11.47
C ILE A 47 -3.48 18.46 11.12
N THR A 48 -4.75 18.84 10.95
CA THR A 48 -5.15 20.23 10.68
C THR A 48 -4.68 21.16 11.80
N ALA A 49 -4.92 20.82 13.07
CA ALA A 49 -4.52 21.66 14.20
C ALA A 49 -3.00 21.86 14.27
N LEU A 50 -2.19 20.84 13.97
CA LEU A 50 -0.73 20.96 13.93
C LEU A 50 -0.29 21.87 12.77
N ALA A 51 -0.87 21.71 11.59
CA ALA A 51 -0.58 22.54 10.43
C ALA A 51 -0.92 24.02 10.70
N ASP A 52 -2.11 24.29 11.26
CA ASP A 52 -2.58 25.64 11.61
C ASP A 52 -1.71 26.28 12.69
N LYS A 53 -1.34 25.50 13.72
CA LYS A 53 -0.45 25.97 14.80
C LYS A 53 0.90 26.40 14.23
N TYR A 54 1.50 25.58 13.35
CA TYR A 54 2.78 25.94 12.74
C TYR A 54 2.64 27.17 11.84
N GLN A 55 1.59 27.25 11.03
CA GLN A 55 1.33 28.41 10.19
C GLN A 55 1.24 29.70 11.02
N ALA A 56 0.58 29.66 12.17
CA ALA A 56 0.38 30.82 13.04
C ALA A 56 1.61 31.17 13.90
N THR A 57 2.42 30.19 14.32
CA THR A 57 3.43 30.38 15.37
C THR A 57 4.85 29.99 14.98
N GLN A 58 5.01 29.32 13.84
CA GLN A 58 6.27 28.71 13.39
C GLN A 58 6.86 27.75 14.44
N SER A 59 5.99 27.08 15.22
CA SER A 59 6.33 26.09 16.24
C SER A 59 5.23 25.01 16.31
N PRO A 60 5.55 23.72 16.53
CA PRO A 60 6.88 23.17 16.74
C PRO A 60 7.72 23.12 15.45
N ARG A 61 9.03 22.98 15.58
CA ARG A 61 9.96 22.91 14.45
C ARG A 61 10.65 21.57 14.35
N ASP A 62 11.17 21.31 13.15
CA ASP A 62 12.18 20.27 12.94
C ASP A 62 11.71 18.87 13.35
N LEU A 63 10.43 18.56 13.11
CA LEU A 63 9.82 17.27 13.38
C LEU A 63 10.36 16.17 12.48
N SER A 64 10.37 14.96 13.01
CA SER A 64 10.53 13.71 12.26
C SER A 64 9.16 13.05 12.06
N ILE A 65 8.80 12.66 10.84
CA ILE A 65 7.54 11.96 10.55
C ILE A 65 7.80 10.47 10.28
N ILE A 66 7.00 9.61 10.90
CA ILE A 66 6.84 8.21 10.51
C ILE A 66 5.42 7.99 10.00
N SER A 67 5.28 7.55 8.76
CA SER A 67 3.99 7.27 8.13
C SER A 67 3.99 5.85 7.57
N PRO A 68 3.49 4.85 8.32
CA PRO A 68 3.54 3.44 7.89
C PRO A 68 2.93 3.22 6.51
N THR A 69 1.72 3.75 6.33
CA THR A 69 1.02 3.78 5.04
C THR A 69 1.01 5.20 4.50
N GLY A 70 0.66 5.37 3.22
CA GLY A 70 0.46 6.68 2.62
C GLY A 70 -0.92 7.24 2.95
N LEU A 71 -0.97 8.39 3.65
CA LEU A 71 -2.20 9.15 3.88
C LEU A 71 -2.45 10.13 2.72
N GLY A 72 -3.72 10.46 2.49
CA GLY A 72 -4.11 11.55 1.59
C GLY A 72 -4.89 11.11 0.35
N ASP A 73 -5.01 12.06 -0.57
CA ASP A 73 -5.80 11.99 -1.81
C ASP A 73 -4.92 12.13 -3.07
N ARG A 74 -3.60 12.03 -2.92
CA ARG A 74 -2.59 12.36 -3.93
C ARG A 74 -2.60 13.85 -4.32
N ALA A 75 -3.07 14.72 -3.43
CA ALA A 75 -3.06 16.16 -3.58
C ALA A 75 -2.73 16.83 -2.23
N ASP A 76 -3.60 17.70 -1.72
CA ASP A 76 -3.33 18.58 -0.59
C ASP A 76 -3.87 18.05 0.75
N ARG A 77 -4.46 16.84 0.78
CA ARG A 77 -4.89 16.17 2.02
C ARG A 77 -3.84 15.18 2.56
N GLY A 78 -4.18 14.42 3.59
CA GLY A 78 -3.26 13.53 4.29
C GLY A 78 -2.28 14.34 5.12
N ILE A 79 -0.98 14.05 4.97
CA ILE A 79 0.09 14.78 5.66
C ILE A 79 0.69 15.91 4.80
N SER A 80 0.15 16.14 3.58
CA SER A 80 0.51 17.30 2.75
C SER A 80 0.45 18.65 3.49
N PRO A 81 -0.54 18.93 4.37
CA PRO A 81 -0.57 20.18 5.16
C PRO A 81 0.64 20.40 6.07
N LEU A 82 1.38 19.32 6.40
CA LEU A 82 2.58 19.38 7.23
C LEU A 82 3.84 19.73 6.42
N ALA A 83 3.75 19.83 5.09
CA ALA A 83 4.86 20.20 4.20
C ALA A 83 5.18 21.71 4.22
N GLN A 84 5.03 22.36 5.37
CA GLN A 84 5.43 23.74 5.60
C GLN A 84 6.92 23.76 5.96
N GLU A 85 7.74 24.52 5.24
CA GLU A 85 9.19 24.53 5.45
C GLU A 85 9.54 24.90 6.91
N GLY A 86 10.43 24.10 7.51
CA GLY A 86 10.86 24.21 8.91
C GLY A 86 10.01 23.40 9.91
N LEU A 87 8.80 22.95 9.55
CA LEU A 87 7.99 22.07 10.40
C LEU A 87 8.57 20.65 10.42
N VAL A 88 8.94 20.12 9.26
CA VAL A 88 9.45 18.76 9.08
C VAL A 88 10.90 18.82 8.59
N LYS A 89 11.80 18.06 9.23
CA LYS A 89 13.21 17.90 8.80
C LYS A 89 13.53 16.50 8.27
N TRP A 90 12.75 15.50 8.66
CA TRP A 90 13.04 14.09 8.41
C TRP A 90 11.73 13.31 8.24
N ALA A 91 11.69 12.36 7.31
CA ALA A 91 10.54 11.48 7.12
C ALA A 91 10.94 10.05 6.72
N LEU A 92 10.27 9.07 7.33
CA LEU A 92 10.29 7.65 6.95
C LEU A 92 8.85 7.22 6.67
N CYS A 93 8.55 6.94 5.40
CA CYS A 93 7.21 6.56 4.98
C CYS A 93 7.22 5.25 4.20
N GLY A 94 6.18 4.43 4.33
CA GLY A 94 6.01 3.22 3.53
C GLY A 94 5.49 3.51 2.13
N HIS A 95 4.65 4.54 1.97
CA HIS A 95 4.18 5.02 0.68
C HIS A 95 4.15 6.56 0.64
N TRP A 96 4.79 7.17 -0.36
CA TRP A 96 5.02 8.61 -0.42
C TRP A 96 3.98 9.35 -1.29
N GLY A 97 3.58 8.75 -2.41
CA GLY A 97 2.77 9.41 -3.44
C GLY A 97 1.32 9.76 -3.04
N GLN A 98 0.86 9.40 -1.84
CA GLN A 98 -0.48 9.79 -1.35
C GLN A 98 -0.50 11.21 -0.76
N SER A 99 0.64 11.71 -0.29
CA SER A 99 0.81 13.09 0.22
C SER A 99 1.96 13.78 -0.54
N PRO A 100 1.75 14.16 -1.81
CA PRO A 100 2.82 14.61 -2.70
C PRO A 100 3.56 15.86 -2.22
N ARG A 101 2.99 16.69 -1.35
CA ARG A 101 3.70 17.87 -0.82
C ARG A 101 4.88 17.50 0.07
N ILE A 102 4.78 16.39 0.81
CA ILE A 102 5.92 15.85 1.55
C ILE A 102 6.95 15.24 0.60
N SER A 103 6.51 14.54 -0.45
CA SER A 103 7.42 14.07 -1.53
C SER A 103 8.18 15.22 -2.18
N GLU A 104 7.52 16.36 -2.43
CA GLU A 104 8.16 17.53 -3.04
C GLU A 104 9.30 18.09 -2.18
N LEU A 105 9.17 18.08 -0.85
CA LEU A 105 10.28 18.44 0.06
C LEU A 105 11.45 17.47 -0.08
N ALA A 106 11.18 16.17 -0.19
CA ALA A 106 12.23 15.16 -0.39
C ALA A 106 12.89 15.28 -1.77
N GLU A 107 12.12 15.46 -2.85
CA GLU A 107 12.60 15.69 -4.22
C GLU A 107 13.53 16.92 -4.29
N GLN A 108 13.23 17.96 -3.48
CA GLN A 108 14.00 19.20 -3.42
C GLN A 108 15.17 19.15 -2.42
N ASN A 109 15.50 17.99 -1.86
CA ASN A 109 16.54 17.83 -0.83
C ASN A 109 16.34 18.72 0.42
N LYS A 110 15.09 19.09 0.74
CA LYS A 110 14.76 19.94 1.89
C LYS A 110 14.61 19.15 3.20
N ILE A 111 14.33 17.85 3.10
CA ILE A 111 14.23 16.94 4.24
C ILE A 111 15.03 15.66 3.99
N ALA A 112 15.50 15.03 5.06
CA ALA A 112 15.98 13.65 4.99
C ALA A 112 14.78 12.70 4.76
N ALA A 113 14.90 11.77 3.83
CA ALA A 113 13.79 11.00 3.30
C ALA A 113 14.18 9.53 3.09
N TYR A 114 13.46 8.64 3.79
CA TYR A 114 13.63 7.19 3.72
C TYR A 114 12.33 6.51 3.30
N ASN A 115 12.47 5.37 2.62
CA ASN A 115 11.36 4.46 2.34
C ASN A 115 11.76 3.05 2.76
N TYR A 116 11.12 2.55 3.80
CA TYR A 116 11.09 1.12 4.10
C TYR A 116 9.89 0.48 3.38
N PRO A 117 9.98 -0.81 3.00
CA PRO A 117 8.80 -1.58 2.63
C PRO A 117 7.72 -1.43 3.71
N GLN A 118 6.46 -1.25 3.33
CA GLN A 118 5.38 -0.87 4.25
C GLN A 118 5.20 -1.90 5.38
N GLY A 119 5.30 -3.19 5.04
CA GLY A 119 5.24 -4.29 6.01
C GLY A 119 6.41 -4.28 6.98
N VAL A 120 7.62 -4.13 6.46
CA VAL A 120 8.84 -3.97 7.26
C VAL A 120 8.73 -2.76 8.20
N LEU A 121 8.20 -1.63 7.73
CA LEU A 121 8.03 -0.42 8.53
C LEU A 121 7.11 -0.68 9.73
N THR A 122 5.92 -1.25 9.51
CA THR A 122 5.00 -1.56 10.62
C THR A 122 5.57 -2.62 11.57
N GLN A 123 6.33 -3.59 11.07
CA GLN A 123 7.06 -4.55 11.92
C GLN A 123 8.16 -3.88 12.76
N THR A 124 8.89 -2.89 12.23
CA THR A 124 9.89 -2.15 13.01
C THR A 124 9.26 -1.28 14.10
N LEU A 125 8.06 -0.75 13.88
CA LEU A 125 7.28 -0.10 14.94
C LEU A 125 6.89 -1.10 16.02
N ARG A 126 6.42 -2.30 15.65
CA ARG A 126 6.12 -3.39 16.61
C ARG A 126 7.36 -3.82 17.39
N ALA A 127 8.52 -3.92 16.74
CA ALA A 127 9.79 -4.19 17.39
C ALA A 127 10.18 -3.07 18.38
N SER A 128 10.00 -1.81 17.99
CA SER A 128 10.27 -0.66 18.86
C SER A 128 9.40 -0.64 20.12
N ALA A 129 8.14 -1.10 20.02
CA ALA A 129 7.25 -1.25 21.16
C ALA A 129 7.77 -2.25 22.20
N ALA A 130 8.54 -3.26 21.76
CA ALA A 130 9.21 -4.23 22.61
C ALA A 130 10.66 -3.87 22.95
N HIS A 131 11.12 -2.64 22.62
CA HIS A 131 12.49 -2.17 22.76
C HIS A 131 13.54 -3.03 22.04
N GLN A 132 13.13 -3.76 21.02
CA GLN A 132 14.06 -4.44 20.11
C GLN A 132 14.72 -3.38 19.21
N PRO A 133 16.03 -3.49 18.93
CA PRO A 133 16.78 -2.43 18.24
C PRO A 133 16.48 -2.34 16.72
N GLY A 134 15.84 -3.37 16.16
CA GLY A 134 15.55 -3.55 14.75
C GLY A 134 15.02 -4.94 14.46
N ILE A 135 14.70 -5.21 13.21
CA ILE A 135 14.26 -6.53 12.73
C ILE A 135 15.21 -7.05 11.65
N LEU A 136 15.25 -8.36 11.49
CA LEU A 136 15.94 -9.03 10.39
C LEU A 136 14.89 -9.52 9.39
N SER A 137 15.05 -9.15 8.12
CA SER A 137 14.15 -9.54 7.04
C SER A 137 14.91 -9.55 5.72
N ASP A 138 14.66 -10.54 4.87
CA ASP A 138 15.23 -10.62 3.52
C ASP A 138 14.32 -9.92 2.48
N ILE A 139 13.22 -9.32 2.92
CA ILE A 139 12.39 -8.43 2.13
C ILE A 139 13.20 -7.19 1.78
N GLY A 140 13.35 -6.89 0.49
CA GLY A 140 14.12 -5.76 -0.03
C GLY A 140 15.53 -6.08 -0.55
N ILE A 141 16.04 -7.31 -0.35
CA ILE A 141 17.31 -7.76 -0.94
C ILE A 141 17.28 -7.58 -2.46
N GLY A 142 18.34 -7.00 -3.04
CA GLY A 142 18.46 -6.75 -4.47
C GLY A 142 17.59 -5.60 -5.02
N THR A 143 16.95 -4.81 -4.15
CA THR A 143 16.19 -3.60 -4.52
C THR A 143 16.92 -2.33 -4.06
N PHE A 144 16.38 -1.13 -4.35
CA PHE A 144 16.91 0.15 -3.87
C PHE A 144 17.00 0.23 -2.34
N VAL A 145 16.24 -0.60 -1.62
CA VAL A 145 16.26 -0.70 -0.15
C VAL A 145 17.52 -1.41 0.36
N ASP A 146 18.12 -2.28 -0.47
CA ASP A 146 19.38 -2.95 -0.16
C ASP A 146 20.50 -1.89 0.00
N PRO A 147 21.31 -1.92 1.08
CA PRO A 147 22.39 -0.96 1.31
C PRO A 147 23.52 -1.04 0.27
N ARG A 148 23.57 -2.11 -0.54
CA ARG A 148 24.47 -2.19 -1.70
C ARG A 148 24.00 -1.35 -2.90
N GLN A 149 22.75 -0.87 -2.86
CA GLN A 149 22.16 0.09 -3.80
C GLN A 149 21.99 1.44 -3.12
N GLN A 150 20.76 1.86 -2.81
CA GLN A 150 20.47 3.16 -2.20
C GLN A 150 20.22 3.07 -0.69
N GLY A 151 20.08 1.87 -0.10
CA GLY A 151 19.80 1.70 1.32
C GLY A 151 18.48 2.34 1.77
N GLY A 152 17.49 2.40 0.87
CA GLY A 152 16.18 3.01 1.14
C GLY A 152 16.18 4.55 1.23
N LYS A 153 17.31 5.19 0.89
CA LYS A 153 17.47 6.65 0.88
C LYS A 153 16.88 7.21 -0.41
N LEU A 154 16.07 8.26 -0.31
CA LEU A 154 15.32 8.77 -1.46
C LEU A 154 15.95 9.96 -2.17
N ASN A 155 16.91 10.63 -1.55
CA ASN A 155 17.55 11.84 -2.06
C ASN A 155 19.00 11.99 -1.58
N ASP A 156 19.69 13.01 -2.08
CA ASP A 156 21.12 13.21 -1.82
C ASP A 156 21.41 13.74 -0.42
N VAL A 157 20.52 14.52 0.20
CA VAL A 157 20.73 15.03 1.56
C VAL A 157 20.66 13.91 2.63
N THR A 158 20.04 12.78 2.30
CA THR A 158 19.88 11.63 3.20
C THR A 158 21.14 10.78 3.22
N LYS A 159 21.84 10.75 4.38
CA LYS A 159 23.16 10.10 4.49
C LYS A 159 23.23 8.94 5.48
N GLU A 160 22.54 9.01 6.61
CA GLU A 160 22.62 8.00 7.68
C GLU A 160 22.15 6.62 7.20
N ASP A 161 22.87 5.57 7.57
CA ASP A 161 22.49 4.19 7.25
C ASP A 161 21.52 3.67 8.31
N LEU A 162 20.29 3.37 7.89
CA LEU A 162 19.28 2.73 8.76
C LEU A 162 19.16 1.22 8.50
N ILE A 163 19.73 0.76 7.38
CA ILE A 163 19.66 -0.63 6.90
C ILE A 163 21.08 -1.16 6.73
N LYS A 164 21.33 -2.38 7.19
CA LYS A 164 22.62 -3.07 6.99
C LYS A 164 22.40 -4.50 6.51
N LEU A 165 23.33 -5.02 5.72
CA LEU A 165 23.38 -6.43 5.36
C LEU A 165 23.89 -7.24 6.56
N VAL A 166 23.24 -8.36 6.83
CA VAL A 166 23.60 -9.32 7.89
C VAL A 166 23.47 -10.73 7.31
N GLU A 167 24.36 -11.64 7.70
CA GLU A 167 24.27 -13.05 7.32
C GLU A 167 23.95 -13.91 8.54
N ILE A 168 22.95 -14.77 8.41
CA ILE A 168 22.54 -15.76 9.42
C ILE A 168 22.22 -17.05 8.70
N ASP A 169 22.69 -18.18 9.21
CA ASP A 169 22.45 -19.51 8.63
C ASP A 169 22.84 -19.61 7.14
N ASN A 170 23.92 -18.93 6.74
CA ASN A 170 24.41 -18.80 5.35
C ASN A 170 23.38 -18.17 4.38
N LYS A 171 22.49 -17.33 4.90
CA LYS A 171 21.54 -16.53 4.12
C LYS A 171 21.69 -15.05 4.42
N GLU A 172 21.60 -14.24 3.38
CA GLU A 172 21.59 -12.78 3.51
C GLU A 172 20.24 -12.27 4.01
N TYR A 173 20.29 -11.35 4.96
CA TYR A 173 19.17 -10.60 5.48
C TYR A 173 19.52 -9.11 5.52
N LEU A 174 18.48 -8.27 5.46
CA LEU A 174 18.59 -6.87 5.80
C LEU A 174 18.17 -6.69 7.27
N TYR A 175 19.04 -6.08 8.05
CA TYR A 175 18.65 -5.54 9.34
C TYR A 175 18.10 -4.15 9.15
N TYR A 176 16.86 -3.94 9.57
CA TYR A 176 16.18 -2.65 9.58
C TYR A 176 16.18 -2.08 10.99
N LYS A 177 16.80 -0.92 11.18
CA LYS A 177 16.79 -0.23 12.48
C LYS A 177 15.36 0.15 12.88
N ALA A 178 14.98 -0.18 14.11
CA ALA A 178 13.72 0.28 14.69
C ALA A 178 13.86 1.72 15.21
N ILE A 179 12.93 2.59 14.81
CA ILE A 179 12.87 3.99 15.24
C ILE A 179 11.57 4.16 16.02
N ALA A 180 11.69 4.42 17.33
CA ALA A 180 10.54 4.59 18.20
C ALA A 180 10.02 6.04 18.12
N PRO A 181 8.76 6.28 17.70
CA PRO A 181 8.13 7.59 17.78
C PRO A 181 7.91 8.02 19.23
N ASN A 182 7.75 9.32 19.47
CA ASN A 182 7.43 9.89 20.78
C ASN A 182 6.11 10.68 20.80
N VAL A 183 5.49 10.89 19.64
CA VAL A 183 4.11 11.39 19.52
C VAL A 183 3.35 10.48 18.57
N ALA A 184 2.10 10.16 18.87
CA ALA A 184 1.21 9.44 17.97
C ALA A 184 -0.09 10.22 17.73
N PHE A 185 -0.48 10.31 16.45
CA PHE A 185 -1.85 10.60 16.05
C PHE A 185 -2.51 9.29 15.61
N ILE A 186 -3.49 8.83 16.39
CA ILE A 186 -4.28 7.63 16.12
C ILE A 186 -5.78 7.96 16.13
N ARG A 187 -6.60 7.02 15.69
CA ARG A 187 -8.05 7.18 15.57
C ARG A 187 -8.77 5.89 15.90
N ALA A 188 -10.00 6.03 16.41
CA ALA A 188 -10.97 4.96 16.59
C ALA A 188 -12.39 5.51 16.37
N THR A 189 -13.42 4.65 16.38
CA THR A 189 -14.82 5.11 16.31
C THR A 189 -15.28 5.66 17.65
N THR A 190 -15.10 4.87 18.72
CA THR A 190 -15.64 5.16 20.05
C THR A 190 -14.61 4.82 21.11
N CYS A 191 -14.55 5.60 22.20
CA CYS A 191 -13.87 5.15 23.43
C CYS A 191 -14.70 5.39 24.69
N ASP A 192 -14.42 4.66 25.76
CA ASP A 192 -15.02 4.97 27.06
C ASP A 192 -14.29 6.12 27.78
N SER A 193 -14.78 6.50 28.97
CA SER A 193 -14.16 7.58 29.74
C SER A 193 -12.73 7.34 30.22
N GLU A 194 -12.24 6.10 30.16
CA GLU A 194 -10.85 5.74 30.46
C GLU A 194 -10.03 5.52 29.19
N GLY A 195 -10.60 5.77 28.01
CA GLY A 195 -9.91 5.70 26.72
C GLY A 195 -9.87 4.31 26.09
N TYR A 196 -10.56 3.31 26.64
CA TYR A 196 -10.67 2.00 25.98
C TYR A 196 -11.46 2.14 24.69
N ALA A 197 -10.89 1.79 23.54
CA ALA A 197 -11.42 2.15 22.23
C ALA A 197 -11.84 0.97 21.35
N SER A 198 -12.95 1.15 20.62
CA SER A 198 -13.50 0.24 19.61
C SER A 198 -13.55 0.90 18.22
N PHE A 199 -13.58 0.05 17.19
CA PHE A 199 -13.38 0.42 15.78
C PHE A 199 -14.62 0.04 14.93
N GLU A 200 -15.81 0.07 15.53
CA GLU A 200 -17.02 -0.52 14.95
C GLU A 200 -17.49 0.14 13.64
N ASP A 201 -17.15 1.40 13.38
CA ASP A 201 -17.48 2.07 12.11
C ASP A 201 -16.24 2.33 11.25
N GLU A 202 -15.03 2.07 11.73
CA GLU A 202 -13.82 2.27 10.92
C GLU A 202 -13.74 1.22 9.81
N VAL A 203 -13.16 1.60 8.67
CA VAL A 203 -13.02 0.70 7.50
C VAL A 203 -12.17 -0.53 7.81
N MET A 204 -11.18 -0.40 8.70
CA MET A 204 -10.22 -1.45 9.08
C MET A 204 -9.48 -1.05 10.37
N TYR A 205 -8.43 -1.79 10.74
CA TYR A 205 -7.64 -1.54 11.96
C TYR A 205 -6.28 -0.90 11.72
N LEU A 206 -5.66 -1.16 10.57
CA LEU A 206 -4.26 -0.84 10.28
C LEU A 206 -3.35 -1.32 11.43
N ASP A 207 -2.44 -0.48 11.92
CA ASP A 207 -1.48 -0.77 12.98
C ASP A 207 -1.65 0.16 14.21
N ALA A 208 -2.88 0.62 14.46
CA ALA A 208 -3.18 1.59 15.52
C ALA A 208 -2.70 1.16 16.92
N LEU A 209 -2.87 -0.13 17.28
CA LEU A 209 -2.37 -0.67 18.55
C LEU A 209 -0.84 -0.67 18.61
N VAL A 210 -0.18 -1.04 17.51
CA VAL A 210 1.29 -1.09 17.40
C VAL A 210 1.87 0.31 17.59
N ILE A 211 1.30 1.32 16.92
CA ILE A 211 1.70 2.72 17.07
C ILE A 211 1.54 3.20 18.51
N ALA A 212 0.37 2.91 19.13
CA ALA A 212 0.11 3.30 20.51
C ALA A 212 1.12 2.69 21.50
N GLN A 213 1.44 1.39 21.35
CA GLN A 213 2.43 0.71 22.18
C GLN A 213 3.84 1.25 21.96
N ALA A 214 4.24 1.50 20.71
CA ALA A 214 5.56 2.03 20.36
C ALA A 214 5.80 3.40 21.02
N VAL A 215 4.82 4.31 20.94
CA VAL A 215 4.92 5.63 21.56
C VAL A 215 4.84 5.55 23.09
N HIS A 216 3.91 4.76 23.64
CA HIS A 216 3.74 4.62 25.08
C HIS A 216 5.02 4.10 25.76
N ASN A 217 5.60 3.02 25.23
CA ASN A 217 6.82 2.41 25.78
C ASN A 217 8.08 3.24 25.52
N ASN A 218 8.03 4.24 24.63
CA ASN A 218 9.08 5.24 24.46
C ASN A 218 8.89 6.48 25.36
N GLY A 219 7.95 6.42 26.33
CA GLY A 219 7.66 7.54 27.23
C GLY A 219 7.03 8.75 26.53
N GLY A 220 6.42 8.51 25.37
CA GLY A 220 5.79 9.54 24.53
C GLY A 220 4.36 9.88 24.93
N ILE A 221 3.66 10.54 24.00
CA ILE A 221 2.27 10.96 24.13
C ILE A 221 1.39 10.42 22.98
N VAL A 222 0.33 9.69 23.33
CA VAL A 222 -0.63 9.13 22.38
C VAL A 222 -1.89 10.00 22.36
N MET A 223 -2.16 10.62 21.21
CA MET A 223 -3.35 11.43 20.96
C MET A 223 -4.30 10.68 20.04
N MET A 224 -5.53 10.47 20.50
CA MET A 224 -6.54 9.67 19.79
C MET A 224 -7.76 10.50 19.43
N GLN A 225 -8.08 10.59 18.14
CA GLN A 225 -9.36 11.13 17.67
C GLN A 225 -10.44 10.05 17.75
N VAL A 226 -11.64 10.40 18.23
CA VAL A 226 -12.82 9.52 18.23
C VAL A 226 -14.07 10.27 17.81
N GLN A 227 -15.05 9.55 17.26
CA GLN A 227 -16.36 10.13 16.93
C GLN A 227 -17.17 10.45 18.19
N LYS A 228 -17.11 9.57 19.20
CA LYS A 228 -17.87 9.72 20.45
C LYS A 228 -17.19 9.06 21.64
N MET A 229 -17.60 9.49 22.83
CA MET A 229 -17.24 8.83 24.09
C MET A 229 -18.45 8.20 24.79
N VAL A 230 -18.22 7.10 25.49
CA VAL A 230 -19.26 6.37 26.24
C VAL A 230 -18.91 6.18 27.71
N LYS A 231 -19.85 5.65 28.49
CA LYS A 231 -19.65 5.35 29.92
C LYS A 231 -18.55 4.29 30.08
N LYS A 232 -17.76 4.43 31.16
CA LYS A 232 -16.75 3.44 31.58
C LYS A 232 -17.31 2.02 31.50
N ALA A 233 -16.52 1.12 30.91
CA ALA A 233 -16.78 -0.33 30.89
C ALA A 233 -18.14 -0.75 30.30
N THR A 234 -18.70 0.02 29.36
CA THR A 234 -19.91 -0.38 28.61
C THR A 234 -19.62 -0.92 27.21
N LEU A 235 -18.40 -0.75 26.69
CA LEU A 235 -17.97 -1.40 25.46
C LEU A 235 -17.78 -2.90 25.68
N HIS A 236 -18.13 -3.71 24.69
CA HIS A 236 -17.89 -5.15 24.78
C HIS A 236 -16.37 -5.42 24.81
N PRO A 237 -15.85 -6.19 25.79
CA PRO A 237 -14.41 -6.27 26.02
C PRO A 237 -13.63 -6.91 24.87
N LYS A 238 -14.23 -7.79 24.06
CA LYS A 238 -13.58 -8.37 22.87
C LYS A 238 -13.55 -7.42 21.66
N SER A 239 -14.34 -6.35 21.70
CA SER A 239 -14.39 -5.33 20.64
C SER A 239 -13.42 -4.18 20.91
N VAL A 240 -12.86 -4.10 22.13
CA VAL A 240 -11.81 -3.15 22.47
C VAL A 240 -10.51 -3.56 21.76
N ARG A 241 -9.95 -2.63 20.98
CA ARG A 241 -8.70 -2.83 20.22
C ARG A 241 -7.52 -2.09 20.84
N ILE A 242 -7.78 -0.95 21.48
CA ILE A 242 -6.76 -0.15 22.17
C ILE A 242 -7.14 -0.03 23.65
N PRO A 243 -6.34 -0.60 24.57
CA PRO A 243 -6.53 -0.41 26.00
C PRO A 243 -6.32 1.04 26.42
N GLY A 244 -7.19 1.54 27.29
CA GLY A 244 -7.24 2.97 27.63
C GLY A 244 -6.02 3.54 28.36
N TYR A 245 -5.17 2.68 28.93
CA TYR A 245 -3.90 3.10 29.55
C TYR A 245 -2.82 3.48 28.54
N LEU A 246 -2.97 3.10 27.27
CA LEU A 246 -2.06 3.53 26.20
C LEU A 246 -2.37 4.94 25.70
N VAL A 247 -3.57 5.47 26.00
CA VAL A 247 -4.04 6.76 25.49
C VAL A 247 -3.81 7.87 26.52
N ASP A 248 -3.18 8.96 26.09
CA ASP A 248 -2.87 10.11 26.94
C ASP A 248 -3.83 11.29 26.73
N ILE A 249 -4.29 11.51 25.48
CA ILE A 249 -5.26 12.56 25.12
C ILE A 249 -6.30 11.99 24.17
N VAL A 250 -7.57 12.31 24.41
CA VAL A 250 -8.67 12.09 23.47
C VAL A 250 -9.15 13.41 22.89
N VAL A 251 -9.36 13.45 21.57
CA VAL A 251 -10.04 14.53 20.84
C VAL A 251 -11.34 13.96 20.29
N VAL A 252 -12.48 14.59 20.62
CA VAL A 252 -13.79 14.16 20.12
C VAL A 252 -14.17 14.98 18.90
N ASP A 253 -14.38 14.32 17.78
CA ASP A 253 -14.87 14.88 16.52
C ASP A 253 -16.20 14.23 16.16
N ALA A 254 -17.31 14.86 16.54
CA ALA A 254 -18.65 14.29 16.35
C ALA A 254 -19.00 14.06 14.86
N ASP A 255 -18.36 14.79 13.95
CA ASP A 255 -18.60 14.75 12.51
C ASP A 255 -17.57 13.85 11.77
N GLN A 256 -16.77 13.08 12.52
CA GLN A 256 -15.83 12.11 11.97
C GLN A 256 -16.52 11.17 10.96
N THR A 257 -16.04 11.16 9.70
CA THR A 257 -16.53 10.27 8.63
C THR A 257 -15.54 9.14 8.33
N GLN A 258 -16.04 8.02 7.81
CA GLN A 258 -15.22 6.83 7.47
C GLN A 258 -14.15 7.12 6.40
N LEU A 259 -14.46 8.03 5.48
CA LEU A 259 -13.66 8.41 4.33
C LEU A 259 -13.77 9.92 4.11
N TYR A 260 -12.90 10.46 3.26
CA TYR A 260 -13.03 11.79 2.69
C TYR A 260 -14.38 11.98 1.96
N GLY A 261 -14.81 13.24 1.84
CA GLY A 261 -16.03 13.62 1.11
C GLY A 261 -17.25 13.85 2.00
N GLY A 262 -17.18 13.61 3.31
CA GLY A 262 -18.25 13.96 4.24
C GLY A 262 -19.50 13.07 4.13
N ALA A 263 -19.37 11.89 3.52
CA ALA A 263 -20.48 10.93 3.44
C ALA A 263 -20.87 10.44 4.84
N PRO A 264 -22.17 10.20 5.12
CA PRO A 264 -22.60 9.61 6.37
C PRO A 264 -22.02 8.20 6.53
N VAL A 265 -21.99 7.71 7.77
CA VAL A 265 -21.54 6.34 8.08
C VAL A 265 -22.33 5.33 7.27
N ASN A 266 -21.62 4.51 6.51
CA ASN A 266 -22.15 3.39 5.76
C ASN A 266 -21.88 2.08 6.53
N ARG A 267 -22.96 1.45 7.00
CA ARG A 267 -22.90 0.26 7.84
C ARG A 267 -22.52 -1.03 7.08
N PHE A 268 -22.54 -1.01 5.74
CA PHE A 268 -21.94 -2.08 4.94
C PHE A 268 -20.41 -2.01 4.95
N ILE A 269 -19.84 -0.79 4.99
CA ILE A 269 -18.39 -0.58 5.14
C ILE A 269 -17.95 -0.94 6.57
N SER A 270 -18.78 -0.65 7.58
CA SER A 270 -18.57 -1.12 8.96
C SER A 270 -18.55 -2.65 9.09
N GLY A 271 -19.13 -3.36 8.11
CA GLY A 271 -19.27 -4.82 8.13
C GLY A 271 -20.47 -5.34 8.94
N ASP A 272 -21.41 -4.47 9.32
CA ASP A 272 -22.59 -4.84 10.12
C ASP A 272 -23.71 -5.48 9.30
N PHE A 273 -23.73 -5.20 7.99
CA PHE A 273 -24.73 -5.70 7.06
C PHE A 273 -24.07 -6.25 5.80
N THR A 274 -24.79 -7.16 5.12
CA THR A 274 -24.40 -7.71 3.82
C THR A 274 -25.14 -6.96 2.71
N LEU A 275 -24.40 -6.37 1.78
CA LEU A 275 -24.94 -5.73 0.59
C LEU A 275 -25.53 -6.80 -0.34
N ASP A 276 -26.74 -6.56 -0.85
CA ASP A 276 -27.30 -7.36 -1.93
C ASP A 276 -26.55 -7.07 -3.24
N ASP A 277 -25.78 -8.06 -3.70
CA ASP A 277 -24.95 -8.01 -4.90
C ASP A 277 -25.48 -8.90 -6.04
N SER A 278 -26.79 -9.23 -5.99
CA SER A 278 -27.47 -10.01 -7.03
C SER A 278 -27.48 -9.35 -8.42
N THR A 279 -27.23 -8.03 -8.49
CA THR A 279 -27.07 -7.31 -9.76
C THR A 279 -25.68 -7.53 -10.32
N GLN A 280 -25.60 -8.21 -11.47
CA GLN A 280 -24.35 -8.39 -12.20
C GLN A 280 -23.84 -7.04 -12.71
N LEU A 281 -22.81 -6.51 -12.05
CA LEU A 281 -22.04 -5.37 -12.56
C LEU A 281 -21.09 -5.87 -13.65
N THR A 282 -21.45 -5.67 -14.91
CA THR A 282 -20.56 -5.92 -16.04
C THR A 282 -19.64 -4.73 -16.27
N LEU A 283 -18.33 -4.96 -16.36
CA LEU A 283 -17.39 -3.94 -16.81
C LEU A 283 -17.48 -3.81 -18.34
N PRO A 284 -17.41 -2.59 -18.92
CA PRO A 284 -17.27 -2.45 -20.37
C PRO A 284 -15.98 -3.12 -20.86
N LEU A 285 -16.02 -3.78 -22.01
CA LEU A 285 -14.81 -4.34 -22.62
C LEU A 285 -13.88 -3.23 -23.14
N ASN A 286 -12.98 -2.82 -22.26
CA ASN A 286 -11.93 -1.84 -22.52
C ASN A 286 -10.56 -2.42 -22.15
N GLN A 287 -9.51 -1.61 -22.32
CA GLN A 287 -8.13 -2.00 -22.01
C GLN A 287 -7.96 -2.57 -20.59
N ARG A 288 -8.64 -1.99 -19.58
CA ARG A 288 -8.56 -2.46 -18.18
C ARG A 288 -9.21 -3.84 -18.04
N LYS A 289 -10.42 -4.03 -18.59
CA LYS A 289 -11.12 -5.32 -18.54
C LYS A 289 -10.33 -6.41 -19.28
N LEU A 290 -9.70 -6.10 -20.41
CA LEU A 290 -8.86 -7.04 -21.14
C LEU A 290 -7.68 -7.54 -20.29
N VAL A 291 -6.95 -6.62 -19.66
CA VAL A 291 -5.81 -7.00 -18.81
C VAL A 291 -6.30 -7.77 -17.58
N ALA A 292 -7.42 -7.35 -16.95
CA ALA A 292 -8.02 -8.05 -15.83
C ALA A 292 -8.50 -9.47 -16.20
N ARG A 293 -9.08 -9.68 -17.39
CA ARG A 293 -9.47 -11.00 -17.90
C ARG A 293 -8.25 -11.91 -18.08
N ARG A 294 -7.17 -11.40 -18.69
CA ARG A 294 -5.95 -12.20 -18.85
C ARG A 294 -5.26 -12.47 -17.51
N ALA A 295 -5.31 -11.53 -16.56
CA ALA A 295 -4.81 -11.74 -15.20
C ALA A 295 -5.59 -12.84 -14.46
N LEU A 296 -6.91 -12.95 -14.65
CA LEU A 296 -7.73 -14.02 -14.07
C LEU A 296 -7.31 -15.42 -14.52
N PHE A 297 -6.70 -15.57 -15.71
CA PHE A 297 -6.18 -16.86 -16.17
C PHE A 297 -5.02 -17.38 -15.31
N GLU A 298 -4.38 -16.50 -14.53
CA GLU A 298 -3.29 -16.87 -13.63
C GLU A 298 -3.76 -17.39 -12.26
N MET A 299 -5.06 -17.27 -11.98
CA MET A 299 -5.70 -17.69 -10.74
C MET A 299 -6.03 -19.20 -10.76
N ARG A 300 -6.15 -19.80 -9.56
CA ARG A 300 -6.60 -21.19 -9.37
C ARG A 300 -7.65 -21.26 -8.27
N LYS A 301 -8.45 -22.33 -8.27
CA LYS A 301 -9.36 -22.61 -7.15
C LYS A 301 -8.57 -22.78 -5.85
N GLY A 302 -9.09 -22.21 -4.77
CA GLY A 302 -8.49 -22.22 -3.43
C GLY A 302 -7.34 -21.24 -3.23
N ALA A 303 -6.91 -20.51 -4.26
CA ALA A 303 -5.78 -19.59 -4.15
C ALA A 303 -6.08 -18.39 -3.25
N VAL A 304 -5.06 -17.94 -2.52
CA VAL A 304 -5.01 -16.67 -1.81
C VAL A 304 -4.28 -15.66 -2.68
N GLY A 305 -5.02 -14.67 -3.19
CA GLY A 305 -4.51 -13.63 -4.06
C GLY A 305 -4.40 -12.27 -3.38
N ASN A 306 -3.47 -11.43 -3.84
CA ASN A 306 -3.50 -9.99 -3.57
C ASN A 306 -3.56 -9.21 -4.89
N VAL A 307 -4.32 -8.11 -4.91
CA VAL A 307 -4.43 -7.24 -6.08
C VAL A 307 -4.09 -5.83 -5.66
N GLY A 308 -3.03 -5.26 -6.22
CA GLY A 308 -2.68 -3.86 -6.01
C GLY A 308 -3.53 -2.90 -6.85
N VAL A 309 -3.50 -1.63 -6.50
CA VAL A 309 -4.14 -0.56 -7.29
C VAL A 309 -3.53 -0.49 -8.69
N GLY A 310 -4.37 -0.34 -9.71
CA GLY A 310 -3.94 -0.08 -11.09
C GLY A 310 -4.74 -0.86 -12.11
N ILE A 311 -4.15 -1.18 -13.27
CA ILE A 311 -4.93 -1.65 -14.45
C ILE A 311 -5.75 -2.93 -14.19
N ALA A 312 -5.29 -3.79 -13.27
CA ALA A 312 -5.90 -5.07 -12.94
C ALA A 312 -6.79 -5.05 -11.67
N ASP A 313 -7.01 -3.91 -11.03
CA ASP A 313 -7.84 -3.80 -9.81
C ASP A 313 -9.33 -4.14 -10.02
N GLY A 314 -9.75 -4.36 -11.27
CA GLY A 314 -11.08 -4.86 -11.63
C GLY A 314 -11.22 -6.39 -11.67
N ILE A 315 -10.16 -7.16 -11.39
CA ILE A 315 -10.18 -8.63 -11.50
C ILE A 315 -11.29 -9.29 -10.67
N GLY A 316 -11.62 -8.77 -9.49
CA GLY A 316 -12.72 -9.29 -8.66
C GLY A 316 -14.10 -9.15 -9.32
N LEU A 317 -14.33 -8.04 -10.04
CA LEU A 317 -15.57 -7.85 -10.82
C LEU A 317 -15.61 -8.76 -12.04
N VAL A 318 -14.48 -8.96 -12.72
CA VAL A 318 -14.37 -9.92 -13.83
C VAL A 318 -14.63 -11.34 -13.35
N ALA A 319 -14.07 -11.76 -12.20
CA ALA A 319 -14.32 -13.07 -11.64
C ALA A 319 -15.79 -13.29 -11.28
N ARG A 320 -16.50 -12.25 -10.82
CA ARG A 320 -17.94 -12.30 -10.57
C ARG A 320 -18.74 -12.44 -11.87
N GLU A 321 -18.38 -11.68 -12.90
CA GLU A 321 -18.98 -11.80 -14.24
C GLU A 321 -18.83 -13.24 -14.80
N GLU A 322 -17.68 -13.88 -14.55
CA GLU A 322 -17.42 -15.28 -14.95
C GLU A 322 -17.97 -16.33 -13.96
N GLY A 323 -18.59 -15.93 -12.85
CA GLY A 323 -19.18 -16.84 -11.87
C GLY A 323 -18.18 -17.66 -11.05
N CYS A 324 -16.95 -17.16 -10.86
CA CYS A 324 -15.87 -17.85 -10.15
C CYS A 324 -15.25 -17.03 -9.00
N ALA A 325 -15.89 -15.92 -8.58
CA ALA A 325 -15.36 -15.07 -7.51
C ALA A 325 -15.26 -15.77 -6.14
N ASP A 326 -16.12 -16.77 -5.88
CA ASP A 326 -16.13 -17.52 -4.62
C ASP A 326 -15.13 -18.68 -4.58
N ASP A 327 -14.48 -18.97 -5.71
CA ASP A 327 -13.53 -20.09 -5.85
C ASP A 327 -12.13 -19.75 -5.34
N PHE A 328 -11.85 -18.49 -5.01
CA PHE A 328 -10.57 -18.01 -4.46
C PHE A 328 -10.83 -16.86 -3.47
N VAL A 329 -9.80 -16.40 -2.78
CA VAL A 329 -9.91 -15.26 -1.86
C VAL A 329 -8.89 -14.19 -2.20
N LEU A 330 -9.32 -12.93 -2.21
CA LEU A 330 -8.43 -11.78 -2.32
C LEU A 330 -8.20 -11.14 -0.95
N THR A 331 -6.96 -10.79 -0.65
CA THR A 331 -6.56 -10.07 0.56
C THR A 331 -5.98 -8.71 0.19
N VAL A 332 -6.19 -7.72 1.05
CA VAL A 332 -5.57 -6.39 0.96
C VAL A 332 -4.52 -6.27 2.05
N GLU A 333 -3.35 -5.70 1.72
CA GLU A 333 -2.20 -5.59 2.62
C GLU A 333 -2.49 -4.83 3.92
N THR A 334 -3.51 -3.96 3.91
CA THR A 334 -3.92 -3.18 5.09
C THR A 334 -4.81 -3.95 6.07
N GLY A 335 -5.19 -5.18 5.76
CA GLY A 335 -5.93 -6.08 6.66
C GLY A 335 -7.23 -6.71 6.13
N PRO A 336 -8.02 -6.07 5.24
CA PRO A 336 -9.24 -6.68 4.71
C PRO A 336 -9.02 -8.00 3.96
N VAL A 337 -9.92 -8.96 4.17
CA VAL A 337 -9.93 -10.28 3.52
C VAL A 337 -11.29 -10.53 2.87
N GLY A 338 -11.29 -10.81 1.57
CA GLY A 338 -12.48 -11.05 0.75
C GLY A 338 -13.38 -9.82 0.60
N GLY A 339 -14.59 -10.06 0.10
CA GLY A 339 -15.57 -9.01 -0.16
C GLY A 339 -15.38 -8.31 -1.51
N ILE A 340 -16.13 -7.23 -1.70
CA ILE A 340 -16.17 -6.46 -2.95
C ILE A 340 -15.34 -5.20 -2.77
N THR A 341 -14.27 -5.10 -3.55
CA THR A 341 -13.29 -4.02 -3.39
C THR A 341 -13.67 -2.76 -4.16
N SER A 342 -13.73 -1.63 -3.46
CA SER A 342 -13.75 -0.30 -4.07
C SER A 342 -12.44 -0.02 -4.83
N GLN A 343 -12.51 0.71 -5.94
CA GLN A 343 -11.34 1.06 -6.76
C GLN A 343 -10.81 2.48 -6.42
N GLY A 344 -9.57 2.78 -6.82
CA GLY A 344 -9.04 4.16 -6.76
C GLY A 344 -8.53 4.61 -5.39
N VAL A 345 -8.90 5.82 -4.96
CA VAL A 345 -8.38 6.44 -3.70
C VAL A 345 -8.98 5.80 -2.45
N ALA A 346 -10.22 5.31 -2.55
CA ALA A 346 -10.88 4.54 -1.48
C ALA A 346 -10.61 3.03 -1.59
N PHE A 347 -9.52 2.64 -2.27
CA PHE A 347 -9.11 1.24 -2.36
C PHE A 347 -8.91 0.66 -0.95
N GLY A 348 -9.48 -0.53 -0.71
CA GLY A 348 -9.51 -1.16 0.61
C GLY A 348 -10.76 -0.84 1.45
N ALA A 349 -11.62 0.12 1.05
CA ALA A 349 -12.96 0.26 1.60
C ALA A 349 -13.90 -0.77 0.97
N ASN A 350 -13.89 -1.98 1.53
CA ASN A 350 -14.62 -3.12 0.99
C ASN A 350 -15.96 -3.29 1.71
N VAL A 351 -16.91 -3.94 1.03
CA VAL A 351 -18.17 -4.43 1.64
C VAL A 351 -18.22 -5.95 1.51
N ASN A 352 -19.04 -6.61 2.33
CA ASN A 352 -19.15 -8.09 2.36
C ASN A 352 -17.81 -8.77 2.66
N THR A 353 -16.92 -8.12 3.43
CA THR A 353 -15.63 -8.69 3.84
C THR A 353 -15.83 -9.93 4.70
N ARG A 354 -14.86 -10.86 4.64
CA ARG A 354 -14.88 -12.12 5.38
C ARG A 354 -14.18 -11.99 6.73
N ALA A 355 -13.13 -11.17 6.77
CA ALA A 355 -12.38 -10.83 7.97
C ALA A 355 -11.62 -9.52 7.76
N ILE A 356 -11.19 -8.92 8.87
CA ILE A 356 -10.25 -7.79 8.90
C ILE A 356 -9.17 -8.15 9.92
N LEU A 357 -7.91 -8.23 9.46
CA LEU A 357 -6.75 -8.37 10.34
C LEU A 357 -6.13 -7.00 10.63
N ASP A 358 -5.26 -6.93 11.64
CA ASP A 358 -4.35 -5.79 11.73
C ASP A 358 -3.30 -5.89 10.61
N MET A 359 -2.82 -4.74 10.15
CA MET A 359 -1.93 -4.64 8.99
C MET A 359 -0.60 -5.35 9.24
N THR A 360 -0.05 -5.27 10.45
CA THR A 360 1.23 -5.90 10.77
C THR A 360 1.15 -7.43 10.63
N SER A 361 0.08 -8.03 11.13
CA SER A 361 -0.17 -9.48 10.98
C SER A 361 -0.40 -9.89 9.53
N GLN A 362 -1.07 -9.05 8.71
CA GLN A 362 -1.24 -9.32 7.28
C GLN A 362 0.12 -9.36 6.55
N PHE A 363 1.04 -8.46 6.89
CA PHE A 363 2.38 -8.47 6.31
C PHE A 363 3.25 -9.63 6.81
N ASP A 364 3.08 -10.09 8.05
CA ASP A 364 3.73 -11.31 8.51
C ASP A 364 3.35 -12.51 7.61
N PHE A 365 2.08 -12.61 7.21
CA PHE A 365 1.60 -13.62 6.28
C PHE A 365 2.20 -13.46 4.87
N TYR A 366 2.26 -12.23 4.34
CA TYR A 366 2.84 -11.96 3.02
C TYR A 366 4.33 -12.27 2.97
N HIS A 367 5.10 -11.81 3.96
CA HIS A 367 6.54 -12.05 4.03
C HIS A 367 6.89 -13.54 4.11
N GLY A 368 6.02 -14.34 4.74
CA GLY A 368 6.15 -15.79 4.77
C GLY A 368 5.86 -16.52 3.45
N GLY A 369 5.51 -15.80 2.38
CA GLY A 369 5.13 -16.39 1.09
C GLY A 369 3.70 -16.95 1.09
N GLY A 370 2.82 -16.41 1.94
CA GLY A 370 1.45 -16.89 2.07
C GLY A 370 0.55 -16.63 0.86
N LEU A 371 0.95 -15.73 -0.04
CA LEU A 371 0.22 -15.45 -1.27
C LEU A 371 0.59 -16.45 -2.37
N ASP A 372 -0.43 -17.14 -2.88
CA ASP A 372 -0.28 -18.01 -4.05
C ASP A 372 -0.05 -17.19 -5.32
N VAL A 373 -0.69 -16.01 -5.41
CA VAL A 373 -0.57 -15.12 -6.56
C VAL A 373 -0.73 -13.65 -6.15
N CYS A 374 0.08 -12.76 -6.71
CA CYS A 374 -0.11 -11.32 -6.57
C CYS A 374 -0.20 -10.63 -7.94
N TYR A 375 -1.02 -9.58 -8.01
CA TYR A 375 -1.21 -8.76 -9.19
C TYR A 375 -0.77 -7.32 -8.92
N LEU A 376 0.31 -6.89 -9.55
CA LEU A 376 0.96 -5.61 -9.25
C LEU A 376 1.13 -4.75 -10.50
N SER A 377 0.96 -3.45 -10.37
CA SER A 377 1.26 -2.51 -11.46
C SER A 377 2.76 -2.32 -11.63
N PHE A 378 3.21 -1.93 -12.82
CA PHE A 378 4.60 -1.51 -13.07
C PHE A 378 4.67 -0.15 -13.77
N ALA A 379 5.69 0.65 -13.45
CA ALA A 379 5.99 1.86 -14.19
C ALA A 379 6.95 1.56 -15.35
N GLU A 380 8.06 0.88 -15.06
CA GLU A 380 9.05 0.43 -16.04
C GLU A 380 9.52 -1.00 -15.73
N VAL A 381 9.96 -1.71 -16.77
CA VAL A 381 10.53 -3.06 -16.73
C VAL A 381 11.81 -3.05 -17.56
N ASP A 382 12.89 -3.66 -17.08
CA ASP A 382 14.15 -3.77 -17.84
C ASP A 382 14.42 -5.16 -18.44
N GLN A 383 15.54 -5.27 -19.16
CA GLN A 383 15.98 -6.51 -19.81
C GLN A 383 16.25 -7.66 -18.83
N HIS A 384 16.50 -7.36 -17.56
CA HIS A 384 16.74 -8.34 -16.49
C HIS A 384 15.44 -8.76 -15.78
N GLY A 385 14.30 -8.19 -16.20
CA GLY A 385 13.00 -8.40 -15.56
C GLY A 385 12.85 -7.66 -14.23
N ASN A 386 13.73 -6.70 -13.94
CA ASN A 386 13.51 -5.83 -12.79
C ASN A 386 12.29 -4.94 -13.05
N VAL A 387 11.66 -4.48 -11.97
CA VAL A 387 10.52 -3.57 -12.05
C VAL A 387 10.78 -2.31 -11.23
N GLY A 388 10.54 -1.15 -11.85
CA GLY A 388 10.58 0.17 -11.23
C GLY A 388 9.18 0.69 -10.95
N VAL A 389 8.90 1.07 -9.70
CA VAL A 389 7.64 1.75 -9.31
C VAL A 389 7.81 2.89 -8.31
N HIS A 390 8.87 2.89 -7.49
CA HIS A 390 8.98 3.84 -6.37
C HIS A 390 9.35 5.28 -6.80
N LYS A 391 9.93 5.45 -7.99
CA LYS A 391 10.20 6.75 -8.62
C LYS A 391 9.74 6.71 -10.08
N PHE A 392 9.09 7.78 -10.53
CA PHE A 392 8.64 7.90 -11.92
C PHE A 392 8.66 9.36 -12.37
N ASN A 393 9.33 9.66 -13.50
CA ASN A 393 9.47 11.03 -14.03
C ASN A 393 9.93 12.07 -12.99
N GLY A 394 10.91 11.70 -12.16
CA GLY A 394 11.44 12.56 -11.09
C GLY A 394 10.53 12.68 -9.86
N LYS A 395 9.35 12.04 -9.86
CA LYS A 395 8.43 12.03 -8.72
C LYS A 395 8.66 10.83 -7.82
N ILE A 396 8.69 11.07 -6.50
CA ILE A 396 8.80 10.02 -5.49
C ILE A 396 7.41 9.49 -5.17
N MET A 397 7.16 8.24 -5.55
CA MET A 397 5.93 7.50 -5.27
C MET A 397 6.06 6.64 -4.01
N GLY A 398 7.25 6.11 -3.74
CA GLY A 398 7.50 5.13 -2.69
C GLY A 398 6.94 3.74 -3.03
N THR A 399 7.10 2.78 -2.13
CA THR A 399 6.80 1.36 -2.40
C THR A 399 5.36 0.96 -2.06
N GLY A 400 4.78 1.52 -1.00
CA GLY A 400 3.69 0.85 -0.29
C GLY A 400 4.09 -0.59 0.06
N GLY A 401 3.13 -1.51 -0.07
CA GLY A 401 3.36 -2.95 0.12
C GLY A 401 4.06 -3.65 -1.07
N PHE A 402 4.47 -2.93 -2.13
CA PHE A 402 4.92 -3.56 -3.38
C PHE A 402 6.09 -4.54 -3.17
N ILE A 403 7.11 -4.14 -2.41
CA ILE A 403 8.27 -5.00 -2.12
C ILE A 403 7.84 -6.16 -1.22
N ASP A 404 7.03 -5.89 -0.20
CA ASP A 404 6.54 -6.90 0.73
C ASP A 404 5.75 -8.02 0.04
N ILE A 405 5.00 -7.66 -1.01
CA ILE A 405 4.18 -8.60 -1.79
C ILE A 405 5.02 -9.33 -2.85
N SER A 406 5.81 -8.60 -3.65
CA SER A 406 6.56 -9.18 -4.77
C SER A 406 7.82 -9.95 -4.36
N ALA A 407 8.26 -9.85 -3.10
CA ALA A 407 9.47 -10.53 -2.65
C ALA A 407 9.33 -12.05 -2.59
N THR A 408 8.16 -12.56 -2.18
CA THR A 408 7.99 -13.97 -1.77
C THR A 408 6.67 -14.61 -2.20
N SER A 409 5.77 -13.86 -2.88
CA SER A 409 4.57 -14.46 -3.47
C SER A 409 4.94 -15.49 -4.52
N GLN A 410 4.25 -16.64 -4.53
CA GLN A 410 4.64 -17.79 -5.36
C GLN A 410 4.53 -17.51 -6.86
N LYS A 411 3.46 -16.81 -7.27
CA LYS A 411 3.28 -16.26 -8.62
C LYS A 411 3.17 -14.74 -8.57
N ILE A 412 3.99 -14.05 -9.35
CA ILE A 412 4.04 -12.59 -9.42
C ILE A 412 3.60 -12.14 -10.81
N ILE A 413 2.43 -11.50 -10.87
CA ILE A 413 1.81 -11.08 -12.12
C ILE A 413 1.85 -9.56 -12.22
N PHE A 414 2.81 -9.04 -12.98
CA PHE A 414 2.90 -7.63 -13.29
C PHE A 414 1.89 -7.26 -14.38
N CYS A 415 1.02 -6.29 -14.11
CA CYS A 415 -0.03 -5.85 -15.02
C CYS A 415 0.16 -4.38 -15.40
N GLY A 416 0.14 -4.08 -16.69
CA GLY A 416 0.35 -2.71 -17.17
C GLY A 416 0.00 -2.58 -18.64
N THR A 417 0.42 -1.46 -19.23
CA THR A 417 0.45 -1.30 -20.68
C THR A 417 1.87 -1.48 -21.20
N LEU A 418 2.05 -1.80 -22.49
CA LEU A 418 3.39 -1.89 -23.07
C LEU A 418 4.06 -0.51 -23.19
N THR A 419 3.27 0.51 -23.53
CA THR A 419 3.71 1.91 -23.65
C THR A 419 2.89 2.82 -22.72
N ALA A 420 3.49 3.93 -22.27
CA ALA A 420 2.87 4.97 -21.47
C ALA A 420 2.71 6.28 -22.26
N GLY A 421 2.04 7.27 -21.67
CA GLY A 421 1.85 8.58 -22.29
C GLY A 421 0.70 8.61 -23.28
N SER A 422 -0.52 8.42 -22.78
CA SER A 422 -1.81 8.49 -23.50
C SER A 422 -2.06 7.45 -24.58
N LEU A 423 -1.58 6.21 -24.38
CA LEU A 423 -1.99 5.05 -25.18
C LEU A 423 -3.52 4.94 -25.22
N LYS A 424 -4.09 4.77 -26.41
CA LYS A 424 -5.51 4.45 -26.62
C LYS A 424 -5.64 3.21 -27.48
N THR A 425 -6.42 2.27 -26.97
CA THR A 425 -6.71 1.01 -27.65
C THR A 425 -8.21 0.78 -27.68
N GLU A 426 -8.67 0.08 -28.70
CA GLU A 426 -10.04 -0.37 -28.86
C GLU A 426 -10.04 -1.87 -29.15
N ILE A 427 -11.13 -2.54 -28.76
CA ILE A 427 -11.34 -3.96 -29.05
C ILE A 427 -12.55 -4.05 -29.97
N THR A 428 -12.32 -4.40 -31.24
CA THR A 428 -13.39 -4.58 -32.24
C THR A 428 -13.13 -5.83 -33.06
N ASP A 429 -14.20 -6.51 -33.49
CA ASP A 429 -14.14 -7.73 -34.31
C ASP A 429 -13.20 -8.83 -33.76
N GLY A 430 -13.14 -8.96 -32.43
CA GLY A 430 -12.29 -9.95 -31.75
C GLY A 430 -10.79 -9.64 -31.80
N LYS A 431 -10.39 -8.40 -32.08
CA LYS A 431 -9.01 -7.96 -32.22
C LYS A 431 -8.73 -6.70 -31.42
N LEU A 432 -7.46 -6.50 -31.06
CA LEU A 432 -6.96 -5.26 -30.49
C LEU A 432 -6.55 -4.29 -31.62
N ASN A 433 -7.08 -3.07 -31.56
CA ASN A 433 -6.68 -1.97 -32.41
C ASN A 433 -5.99 -0.89 -31.58
N ILE A 434 -4.76 -0.52 -31.96
CA ILE A 434 -4.03 0.60 -31.34
C ILE A 434 -4.44 1.88 -32.07
N LEU A 435 -5.38 2.63 -31.49
CA LEU A 435 -5.89 3.89 -32.06
C LEU A 435 -4.89 5.03 -31.93
N GLN A 436 -4.16 5.06 -30.82
CA GLN A 436 -3.14 6.06 -30.54
C GLN A 436 -2.03 5.40 -29.71
N GLU A 437 -0.81 5.37 -30.24
CA GLU A 437 0.32 4.79 -29.52
C GLU A 437 0.76 5.66 -28.33
N GLY A 438 1.27 5.02 -27.29
CA GLY A 438 1.93 5.67 -26.15
C GLY A 438 3.26 6.28 -26.55
N ARG A 439 3.57 7.46 -26.01
CA ARG A 439 4.79 8.22 -26.33
C ARG A 439 6.04 7.75 -25.57
N VAL A 440 5.86 6.94 -24.53
CA VAL A 440 6.94 6.53 -23.63
C VAL A 440 7.01 5.00 -23.61
N LYS A 441 8.20 4.44 -23.86
CA LYS A 441 8.44 3.00 -23.70
C LYS A 441 8.49 2.67 -22.21
N LYS A 442 7.86 1.57 -21.80
CA LYS A 442 7.93 1.07 -20.41
C LYS A 442 8.88 -0.12 -20.26
N PHE A 443 9.26 -0.73 -21.37
CA PHE A 443 10.23 -1.83 -21.43
C PHE A 443 11.56 -1.24 -21.90
N VAL A 444 12.36 -0.82 -20.93
CA VAL A 444 13.59 -0.03 -21.10
C VAL A 444 14.82 -0.94 -21.02
N SER A 445 16.00 -0.47 -21.44
CA SER A 445 17.20 -1.31 -21.38
C SER A 445 17.63 -1.61 -19.94
N GLU A 446 17.62 -0.60 -19.05
CA GLU A 446 18.07 -0.71 -17.66
C GLU A 446 17.25 0.26 -16.79
N LEU A 447 16.90 -0.15 -15.56
CA LEU A 447 16.26 0.76 -14.60
C LEU A 447 17.29 1.67 -13.91
N PRO A 448 16.95 2.95 -13.63
CA PRO A 448 17.80 3.80 -12.81
C PRO A 448 17.86 3.34 -11.35
N GLU A 449 16.74 2.84 -10.82
CA GLU A 449 16.64 2.26 -9.48
C GLU A 449 15.63 1.11 -9.47
N ILE A 450 15.93 0.04 -8.72
CA ILE A 450 15.19 -1.22 -8.77
C ILE A 450 14.19 -1.31 -7.61
N THR A 451 12.92 -1.62 -7.89
CA THR A 451 11.94 -1.90 -6.81
C THR A 451 11.65 -3.38 -6.64
N PHE A 452 11.77 -4.16 -7.71
CA PHE A 452 11.75 -5.62 -7.69
C PHE A 452 12.90 -6.13 -8.54
N SER A 453 13.62 -7.15 -8.05
CA SER A 453 14.75 -7.76 -8.75
C SER A 453 14.36 -9.06 -9.41
N GLY A 454 14.47 -9.11 -10.74
CA GLY A 454 14.21 -10.34 -11.50
C GLY A 454 15.17 -11.47 -11.11
N LYS A 455 16.44 -11.12 -10.86
CA LYS A 455 17.48 -12.06 -10.41
C LYS A 455 17.09 -12.74 -9.09
N ILE A 456 16.71 -11.96 -8.06
CA ILE A 456 16.34 -12.50 -6.75
C ILE A 456 15.09 -13.39 -6.84
N ALA A 457 14.11 -12.99 -7.66
CA ALA A 457 12.91 -13.80 -7.87
C ALA A 457 13.22 -15.17 -8.51
N LEU A 458 14.14 -15.20 -9.48
CA LEU A 458 14.62 -16.45 -10.08
C LEU A 458 15.40 -17.33 -9.08
N GLU A 459 16.26 -16.72 -8.25
CA GLU A 459 16.98 -17.44 -7.18
C GLU A 459 16.03 -18.05 -6.14
N ARG A 460 14.89 -17.38 -5.88
CA ARG A 460 13.81 -17.87 -5.02
C ARG A 460 12.86 -18.86 -5.71
N GLY A 461 13.01 -19.10 -7.02
CA GLY A 461 12.17 -20.03 -7.77
C GLY A 461 10.73 -19.56 -8.01
N LEU A 462 10.50 -18.24 -8.04
CA LEU A 462 9.17 -17.65 -8.22
C LEU A 462 8.76 -17.61 -9.70
N ASP A 463 7.47 -17.77 -9.99
CA ASP A 463 6.93 -17.63 -11.36
C ASP A 463 6.53 -16.18 -11.62
N VAL A 464 7.20 -15.53 -12.57
CA VAL A 464 7.01 -14.10 -12.87
C VAL A 464 6.43 -13.92 -14.27
N ARG A 465 5.34 -13.14 -14.35
CA ARG A 465 4.61 -12.81 -15.57
C ARG A 465 4.50 -11.30 -15.74
N TYR A 466 4.56 -10.81 -16.97
CA TYR A 466 4.26 -9.43 -17.33
C TYR A 466 3.14 -9.43 -18.37
N ILE A 467 1.96 -8.99 -17.97
CA ILE A 467 0.76 -8.91 -18.81
C ILE A 467 0.55 -7.47 -19.24
N THR A 468 0.50 -7.28 -20.56
CA THR A 468 0.11 -6.01 -21.18
C THR A 468 -1.19 -6.19 -21.97
N GLU A 469 -1.69 -5.11 -22.57
CA GLU A 469 -2.85 -5.17 -23.45
C GLU A 469 -2.58 -5.92 -24.76
N ARG A 470 -1.30 -6.02 -25.18
CA ARG A 470 -0.91 -6.54 -26.49
C ARG A 470 0.03 -7.75 -26.49
N ALA A 471 0.67 -8.02 -25.35
CA ALA A 471 1.71 -9.02 -25.21
C ALA A 471 1.79 -9.57 -23.78
N VAL A 472 2.16 -10.84 -23.64
CA VAL A 472 2.45 -11.48 -22.35
C VAL A 472 3.87 -12.03 -22.35
N PHE A 473 4.62 -11.73 -21.29
CA PHE A 473 5.99 -12.16 -21.10
C PHE A 473 6.15 -12.98 -19.82
N THR A 474 7.17 -13.84 -19.78
CA THR A 474 7.58 -14.56 -18.57
C THR A 474 9.07 -14.42 -18.35
N LEU A 475 9.48 -14.30 -17.09
CA LEU A 475 10.89 -14.22 -16.73
C LEU A 475 11.51 -15.62 -16.72
N LYS A 476 12.66 -15.78 -17.37
CA LYS A 476 13.51 -16.97 -17.28
C LYS A 476 14.98 -16.56 -17.08
N GLN A 477 15.85 -17.55 -16.90
CA GLN A 477 17.29 -17.36 -16.65
C GLN A 477 17.99 -16.55 -17.76
N ASP A 478 17.52 -16.64 -19.00
CA ASP A 478 18.03 -15.94 -20.18
C ASP A 478 17.24 -14.66 -20.53
N GLY A 479 16.37 -14.18 -19.63
CA GLY A 479 15.63 -12.92 -19.77
C GLY A 479 14.13 -13.10 -19.98
N LEU A 480 13.48 -12.07 -20.56
CA LEU A 480 12.04 -12.07 -20.81
C LEU A 480 11.71 -12.88 -22.06
N HIS A 481 10.82 -13.87 -21.90
CA HIS A 481 10.26 -14.66 -22.99
C HIS A 481 8.89 -14.14 -23.38
N LEU A 482 8.72 -13.66 -24.62
CA LEU A 482 7.40 -13.34 -25.19
C LEU A 482 6.65 -14.64 -25.50
N ILE A 483 5.50 -14.85 -24.85
CA ILE A 483 4.73 -16.10 -24.94
C ILE A 483 3.35 -15.94 -25.57
N GLU A 484 2.76 -14.75 -25.53
CA GLU A 484 1.45 -14.49 -26.15
C GLU A 484 1.41 -13.10 -26.82
N ILE A 485 0.71 -13.00 -27.95
CA ILE A 485 0.46 -11.74 -28.69
C ILE A 485 -1.03 -11.58 -28.94
N ALA A 486 -1.56 -10.36 -28.76
CA ALA A 486 -2.97 -10.08 -29.02
C ALA A 486 -3.32 -10.22 -30.51
N PRO A 487 -4.51 -10.76 -30.86
CA PRO A 487 -4.99 -10.73 -32.24
C PRO A 487 -5.09 -9.30 -32.77
N GLY A 488 -4.57 -9.06 -33.98
CA GLY A 488 -4.53 -7.72 -34.60
C GLY A 488 -3.22 -6.94 -34.39
N VAL A 489 -2.32 -7.45 -33.56
CA VAL A 489 -1.02 -6.83 -33.24
C VAL A 489 0.09 -7.42 -34.10
N ASP A 490 0.94 -6.56 -34.66
CA ASP A 490 2.14 -6.96 -35.40
C ASP A 490 3.36 -7.09 -34.47
N LEU A 491 4.08 -8.22 -34.55
CA LEU A 491 5.21 -8.50 -33.66
C LEU A 491 6.30 -7.43 -33.76
N GLN A 492 6.71 -7.05 -34.98
CA GLN A 492 7.81 -6.12 -35.15
C GLN A 492 7.38 -4.70 -34.76
N ARG A 493 6.34 -4.19 -35.42
CA ARG A 493 5.91 -2.79 -35.32
C ARG A 493 5.34 -2.45 -33.95
N ASP A 494 4.51 -3.33 -33.39
CA ASP A 494 3.68 -3.00 -32.24
C ASP A 494 4.26 -3.53 -30.91
N ILE A 495 5.26 -4.41 -30.97
CA ILE A 495 5.93 -4.96 -29.77
C ILE A 495 7.43 -4.63 -29.80
N LEU A 496 8.21 -5.21 -30.72
CA LEU A 496 9.67 -5.11 -30.69
C LEU A 496 10.17 -3.68 -30.85
N ASP A 497 9.63 -2.93 -31.80
CA ASP A 497 9.97 -1.50 -32.03
C ASP A 497 9.54 -0.59 -30.87
N LYS A 498 8.71 -1.11 -29.95
CA LYS A 498 8.19 -0.39 -28.76
C LYS A 498 8.95 -0.73 -27.48
N MET A 499 10.01 -1.53 -27.57
CA MET A 499 10.89 -1.90 -26.45
C MET A 499 12.32 -1.40 -26.71
N ASP A 500 13.14 -1.26 -25.67
CA ASP A 500 14.57 -0.90 -25.79
C ASP A 500 15.52 -2.11 -25.59
N PHE A 501 14.96 -3.32 -25.62
CA PHE A 501 15.71 -4.57 -25.67
C PHE A 501 14.90 -5.62 -26.44
N SER A 502 15.57 -6.66 -26.91
CA SER A 502 14.93 -7.76 -27.62
C SER A 502 14.58 -8.89 -26.64
N PRO A 503 13.30 -9.18 -26.37
CA PRO A 503 12.93 -10.36 -25.60
C PRO A 503 13.24 -11.64 -26.39
N VAL A 504 13.40 -12.75 -25.69
CA VAL A 504 13.42 -14.07 -26.32
C VAL A 504 12.02 -14.38 -26.86
N ILE A 505 11.93 -14.76 -28.13
CA ILE A 505 10.65 -15.19 -28.71
C ILE A 505 10.46 -16.66 -28.39
N SER A 506 9.39 -16.98 -27.65
CA SER A 506 9.10 -18.37 -27.29
C SER A 506 8.90 -19.23 -28.54
N PRO A 507 9.46 -20.45 -28.62
CA PRO A 507 9.11 -21.41 -29.67
C PRO A 507 7.62 -21.75 -29.69
N ASP A 508 6.96 -21.63 -28.54
CA ASP A 508 5.52 -21.88 -28.35
C ASP A 508 4.70 -20.57 -28.34
N LEU A 509 5.22 -19.51 -28.98
CA LEU A 509 4.51 -18.24 -29.11
C LEU A 509 3.14 -18.46 -29.75
N LYS A 510 2.09 -18.01 -29.06
CA LYS A 510 0.70 -18.17 -29.50
C LYS A 510 -0.05 -16.84 -29.48
N LEU A 511 -1.23 -16.84 -30.10
CA LEU A 511 -2.17 -15.74 -29.88
C LEU A 511 -2.72 -15.80 -28.45
N MET A 512 -2.92 -14.63 -27.86
CA MET A 512 -3.74 -14.49 -26.65
C MET A 512 -5.14 -15.06 -26.93
N ASP A 513 -5.75 -15.68 -25.92
CA ASP A 513 -7.04 -16.35 -26.05
C ASP A 513 -8.12 -15.41 -26.63
N THR A 514 -8.79 -15.85 -27.70
CA THR A 514 -9.73 -14.99 -28.44
C THR A 514 -10.93 -14.56 -27.61
N ARG A 515 -11.29 -15.31 -26.56
CA ARG A 515 -12.38 -14.96 -25.63
C ARG A 515 -12.09 -13.68 -24.83
N LEU A 516 -10.82 -13.31 -24.71
CA LEU A 516 -10.42 -12.04 -24.06
C LEU A 516 -10.93 -10.82 -24.84
N PHE A 517 -11.12 -10.97 -26.17
CA PHE A 517 -11.43 -9.89 -27.11
C PHE A 517 -12.89 -9.88 -27.57
N THR A 518 -13.75 -10.71 -26.96
CA THR A 518 -15.20 -10.76 -27.25
C THR A 518 -16.00 -10.14 -26.12
N ASP A 519 -16.97 -9.27 -26.45
CA ASP A 519 -17.83 -8.59 -25.48
C ASP A 519 -18.99 -9.48 -25.02
N SER A 520 -18.63 -10.63 -24.46
CA SER A 520 -19.50 -11.61 -23.82
C SER A 520 -18.77 -12.21 -22.62
N THR A 521 -19.48 -12.96 -21.77
CA THR A 521 -18.82 -13.84 -20.80
C THR A 521 -17.90 -14.82 -21.53
N MET A 522 -16.75 -15.13 -20.94
CA MET A 522 -15.75 -16.03 -21.53
C MET A 522 -16.12 -17.51 -21.34
N GLY A 523 -16.99 -17.81 -20.36
CA GLY A 523 -17.21 -19.18 -19.91
C GLY A 523 -15.94 -19.76 -19.30
N PHE A 524 -15.15 -18.91 -18.64
CA PHE A 524 -13.87 -19.29 -18.07
C PHE A 524 -14.08 -20.16 -16.82
N THR A 525 -13.40 -21.31 -16.78
CA THR A 525 -13.37 -22.18 -15.60
C THR A 525 -11.98 -22.10 -15.00
N LEU A 526 -11.91 -21.76 -13.71
CA LEU A 526 -10.64 -21.76 -12.99
C LEU A 526 -10.02 -23.17 -12.99
N PRO A 527 -8.71 -23.28 -13.23
CA PRO A 527 -7.99 -24.52 -12.99
C PRO A 527 -8.14 -24.98 -11.54
N ASP A 528 -8.12 -26.30 -11.33
CA ASP A 528 -8.15 -26.88 -9.99
C ASP A 528 -6.92 -26.48 -9.16
N ALA A 529 -7.07 -26.63 -7.84
CA ALA A 529 -6.02 -26.35 -6.86
C ALA A 529 -4.76 -27.18 -7.15
N THR A 530 -3.60 -26.58 -6.94
CA THR A 530 -2.33 -27.31 -6.87
C THR A 530 -2.24 -27.99 -5.51
N HIS A 531 -2.35 -29.32 -5.48
CA HIS A 531 -2.22 -30.13 -4.26
C HIS A 531 -0.82 -30.05 -3.65
#